data_AF-A0A9P4QNE1-F1
#
_entry.id   AF-A0A9P4QNE1-F1
#
_cell.length_a   1.000
_cell.length_b   1.000
_cell.length_c   1.000
_cell.angle_alpha   90.00
_cell.angle_beta   90.00
_cell.angle_gamma   90.00
#
_symmetry.space_group_name_H-M   'P 1'
#
loop_
_entity.id
_entity.type
_entity.pdbx_description
1 polymer ?
#
loop_
_entity_poly.entity_id
_entity_poly.type
_entity_poly.pdbx_seq_one_letter_code
_entity_poly.pdbx_strand_id
1 'polypeptide(L)'
;MILTSSIVGPQPPQRKYHDSRFFQSLIFRRNENEKVTDTIRAAFHTAKGSYLPFFTTHKAIPEDDLENSEEEGNGQNDEFALLLYQLQDPEEGQPNGTDLHDEKMRDFYQTHIHDLPASLPPRHMHIINHITYTSTDHNPLYPRLLPRLCDGIATALYETSTKCLEQFLDPSIRVFEWRHTTDSNSNIIIRRTGTRVLCGVYTNHGFHYYWSMYVRSSIDLSGRWTDTFAATSSGTTCVTAQGVEWDEFVPEQRYDECEAGDRDWALYMGRCLAYRLIVWRAWRACRYAGLKVEWETDGEMHEKPYLVQE
;
A
#
# COMPACT_ATOMS: atom_id res chain seq x y z
N MET A 1 37.99 12.95 -60.18
CA MET A 1 37.51 13.99 -59.26
C MET A 1 36.26 13.47 -58.55
N ILE A 2 36.45 12.72 -57.47
CA ILE A 2 35.45 12.39 -56.44
C ILE A 2 36.27 12.28 -55.15
N LEU A 3 36.04 13.17 -54.19
CA LEU A 3 36.67 13.19 -52.88
C LEU A 3 35.72 12.48 -51.90
N THR A 4 36.15 11.36 -51.31
CA THR A 4 35.45 10.71 -50.20
C THR A 4 36.18 11.08 -48.90
N SER A 5 35.58 11.94 -48.09
CA SER A 5 36.02 12.22 -46.72
C SER A 5 35.32 11.26 -45.75
N SER A 6 36.10 10.44 -45.05
CA SER A 6 35.63 9.62 -43.94
C SER A 6 35.91 10.36 -42.64
N ILE A 7 34.86 10.79 -41.94
CA ILE A 7 34.97 11.37 -40.60
C ILE A 7 34.92 10.22 -39.59
N VAL A 8 36.05 9.98 -38.91
CA VAL A 8 36.16 9.07 -37.77
C VAL A 8 35.87 9.88 -36.50
N GLY A 9 34.76 9.56 -35.83
CA GLY A 9 34.43 10.10 -34.51
C GLY A 9 35.21 9.41 -33.39
N PRO A 10 35.45 10.08 -32.24
CA PRO A 10 36.25 9.54 -31.15
C PRO A 10 35.50 8.44 -30.38
N GLN A 11 36.19 7.33 -30.09
CA GLN A 11 35.70 6.28 -29.19
C GLN A 11 35.70 6.76 -27.73
N PRO A 12 34.67 6.42 -26.93
CA PRO A 12 34.68 6.66 -25.49
C PRO A 12 35.60 5.68 -24.74
N PRO A 13 36.11 6.07 -23.55
CA PRO A 13 37.11 5.30 -22.82
C PRO A 13 36.52 4.00 -22.22
N GLN A 14 37.19 2.87 -22.51
CA GLN A 14 36.91 1.60 -21.86
C GLN A 14 37.37 1.63 -20.39
N ARG A 15 36.44 1.45 -19.45
CA ARG A 15 36.78 1.15 -18.05
C ARG A 15 36.96 -0.36 -17.88
N LYS A 16 38.16 -0.75 -17.48
CA LYS A 16 38.52 -2.11 -17.05
C LYS A 16 37.85 -2.38 -15.69
N TYR A 17 36.96 -3.37 -15.64
CA TYR A 17 36.52 -3.96 -14.38
C TYR A 17 37.36 -5.20 -14.08
N HIS A 18 37.94 -5.20 -12.88
CA HIS A 18 38.68 -6.32 -12.33
C HIS A 18 37.73 -7.44 -11.90
N ASP A 19 38.14 -8.65 -12.26
CA ASP A 19 37.64 -9.96 -11.88
C ASP A 19 37.90 -10.22 -10.39
N SER A 20 36.90 -10.71 -9.64
CA SER A 20 37.16 -11.70 -8.58
C SER A 20 35.90 -12.50 -8.25
N ARG A 21 35.87 -13.73 -8.75
CA ARG A 21 35.09 -14.86 -8.27
C ARG A 21 35.49 -15.18 -6.83
N PHE A 22 34.54 -15.51 -5.94
CA PHE A 22 34.81 -16.44 -4.83
C PHE A 22 33.53 -17.16 -4.34
N PHE A 23 33.47 -18.44 -4.73
CA PHE A 23 33.02 -19.65 -4.04
C PHE A 23 31.60 -19.93 -3.53
N GLN A 24 31.23 -21.18 -3.83
CA GLN A 24 30.02 -21.94 -3.54
C GLN A 24 29.94 -22.54 -2.13
N SER A 25 28.71 -22.96 -1.81
CA SER A 25 28.29 -24.19 -1.10
C SER A 25 28.03 -24.09 0.41
N LEU A 26 26.82 -24.48 0.82
CA LEU A 26 26.61 -25.73 1.57
C LEU A 26 25.13 -26.17 1.55
N ILE A 27 24.93 -27.47 1.31
CA ILE A 27 23.69 -28.24 1.50
C ILE A 27 23.81 -28.91 2.87
N PHE A 28 22.78 -28.88 3.73
CA PHE A 28 22.20 -30.08 4.37
C PHE A 28 21.09 -29.79 5.42
N ARG A 29 20.04 -30.61 5.30
CA ARG A 29 19.22 -31.29 6.34
C ARG A 29 17.96 -30.63 6.93
N ARG A 30 16.87 -31.12 6.35
CA ARG A 30 15.48 -31.32 6.78
C ARG A 30 15.34 -32.00 8.15
N ASN A 31 14.57 -31.39 9.06
CA ASN A 31 13.57 -31.99 9.97
C ASN A 31 13.32 -31.06 11.17
N GLU A 32 12.08 -30.56 11.33
CA GLU A 32 11.35 -30.38 12.61
C GLU A 32 10.06 -29.57 12.33
N ASN A 33 8.94 -30.24 12.06
CA ASN A 33 7.70 -29.62 11.55
C ASN A 33 6.66 -29.24 12.64
N GLU A 34 7.02 -29.21 13.92
CA GLU A 34 6.09 -28.84 15.01
C GLU A 34 6.56 -27.67 15.88
N LYS A 35 7.88 -27.40 15.96
CA LYS A 35 8.40 -26.15 16.56
C LYS A 35 8.33 -24.95 15.63
N VAL A 36 8.05 -25.21 14.35
CA VAL A 36 8.02 -24.21 13.30
C VAL A 36 6.81 -23.30 13.47
N THR A 37 5.64 -23.78 13.91
CA THR A 37 4.45 -22.93 14.13
C THR A 37 4.61 -21.92 15.28
N ASP A 38 5.25 -22.30 16.38
CA ASP A 38 5.47 -21.39 17.52
C ASP A 38 6.63 -20.41 17.25
N THR A 39 7.65 -20.86 16.52
CA THR A 39 8.74 -19.99 16.05
C THR A 39 8.25 -19.02 14.96
N ILE A 40 7.33 -19.46 14.08
CA ILE A 40 6.63 -18.62 13.10
C ILE A 40 5.85 -17.52 13.81
N ARG A 41 5.07 -17.84 14.85
CA ARG A 41 4.29 -16.86 15.61
C ARG A 41 5.20 -15.82 16.30
N ALA A 42 6.34 -16.25 16.86
CA ALA A 42 7.33 -15.36 17.48
C ALA A 42 8.11 -14.50 16.47
N ALA A 43 8.43 -15.03 15.28
CA ALA A 43 9.08 -14.30 14.19
C ALA A 43 8.15 -13.25 13.57
N PHE A 44 6.86 -13.56 13.43
CA PHE A 44 5.81 -12.63 12.95
C PHE A 44 5.70 -11.37 13.84
N HIS A 45 5.79 -11.54 15.17
CA HIS A 45 5.82 -10.41 16.11
C HIS A 45 7.13 -9.61 16.06
N THR A 46 8.26 -10.27 15.76
CA THR A 46 9.59 -9.64 15.72
C THR A 46 9.82 -8.84 14.43
N ALA A 47 9.35 -9.34 13.28
CA ALA A 47 9.43 -8.65 11.99
C ALA A 47 8.48 -7.42 11.94
N LYS A 48 7.32 -7.48 12.59
CA LYS A 48 6.41 -6.31 12.76
C LYS A 48 7.05 -5.16 13.54
N GLY A 49 7.99 -5.43 14.45
CA GLY A 49 8.54 -4.44 15.38
C GLY A 49 9.56 -3.45 14.80
N SER A 50 10.13 -3.70 13.61
CA SER A 50 11.25 -2.89 13.08
C SER A 50 10.94 -2.03 11.85
N TYR A 51 9.86 -2.32 11.10
CA TYR A 51 9.60 -1.64 9.81
C TYR A 51 8.22 -0.98 9.66
N LEU A 52 7.29 -1.17 10.60
CA LEU A 52 6.00 -0.47 10.59
C LEU A 52 5.93 0.53 11.74
N PRO A 53 6.27 1.83 11.52
CA PRO A 53 6.19 2.86 12.56
C PRO A 53 4.76 3.19 13.03
N PHE A 54 3.73 2.50 12.50
CA PHE A 54 2.32 2.80 12.79
C PHE A 54 1.75 2.05 13.99
N PHE A 55 2.33 0.90 14.35
CA PHE A 55 2.02 0.24 15.60
C PHE A 55 3.30 0.20 16.41
N THR A 56 3.66 1.33 17.03
CA THR A 56 4.46 1.27 18.24
C THR A 56 3.79 0.22 19.11
N THR A 57 4.52 -0.86 19.40
CA THR A 57 4.05 -1.93 20.27
C THR A 57 3.53 -1.32 21.56
N HIS A 58 2.21 -1.12 21.65
CA HIS A 58 1.56 -1.27 22.94
C HIS A 58 1.93 -2.68 23.34
N LYS A 59 2.76 -2.81 24.40
CA LYS A 59 3.17 -4.10 24.95
C LYS A 59 1.93 -4.99 24.93
N ALA A 60 2.02 -6.12 24.22
CA ALA A 60 1.04 -7.17 24.36
C ALA A 60 0.78 -7.33 25.86
N ILE A 61 -0.50 -7.29 26.26
CA ILE A 61 -0.87 -7.61 27.64
C ILE A 61 -0.33 -9.03 27.87
N PRO A 62 0.52 -9.27 28.88
CA PRO A 62 1.08 -10.59 29.12
C PRO A 62 -0.05 -11.62 29.23
N GLU A 63 0.06 -12.74 28.51
CA GLU A 63 -0.93 -13.83 28.56
C GLU A 63 -1.12 -14.36 30.00
N ASP A 64 -0.10 -14.24 30.84
CA ASP A 64 -0.11 -14.63 32.26
C ASP A 64 -1.04 -13.79 33.15
N ASP A 65 -1.48 -12.59 32.70
CA ASP A 65 -2.40 -11.74 33.47
C ASP A 65 -3.88 -12.08 33.24
N LEU A 66 -4.21 -12.99 32.31
CA LEU A 66 -5.58 -13.41 32.01
C LEU A 66 -6.09 -14.58 32.86
N GLU A 67 -5.20 -15.33 33.53
CA GLU A 67 -5.59 -16.54 34.29
C GLU A 67 -5.97 -16.30 35.76
N ASN A 68 -5.83 -15.07 36.30
CA ASN A 68 -6.06 -14.79 37.73
C ASN A 68 -7.18 -13.79 38.04
N SER A 69 -8.03 -13.41 37.08
CA SER A 69 -9.18 -12.52 37.32
C SER A 69 -10.52 -13.25 37.21
N GLU A 70 -10.81 -14.16 38.14
CA GLU A 70 -12.18 -14.62 38.43
C GLU A 70 -12.94 -13.59 39.31
N GLU A 71 -12.76 -12.29 39.04
CA GLU A 71 -13.65 -11.25 39.55
C GLU A 71 -14.68 -10.94 38.47
N GLU A 72 -15.96 -10.91 38.83
CA GLU A 72 -17.13 -10.67 37.96
C GLU A 72 -16.90 -9.49 36.99
N GLY A 73 -16.28 -9.80 35.85
CA GLY A 73 -15.92 -8.85 34.82
C GLY A 73 -17.17 -8.40 34.09
N ASN A 74 -17.37 -7.09 34.04
CA ASN A 74 -18.37 -6.43 33.22
C ASN A 74 -18.19 -6.87 31.75
N GLY A 75 -18.97 -7.86 31.28
CA GLY A 75 -18.75 -8.55 29.98
C GLY A 75 -18.67 -7.66 28.73
N GLN A 76 -19.02 -6.37 28.84
CA GLN A 76 -18.74 -5.36 27.81
C GLN A 76 -17.25 -5.09 27.59
N ASN A 77 -16.42 -5.22 28.63
CA ASN A 77 -14.96 -5.03 28.52
C ASN A 77 -14.31 -6.20 27.77
N ASP A 78 -14.78 -7.42 27.97
CA ASP A 78 -14.22 -8.62 27.34
C ASP A 78 -14.54 -8.66 25.84
N GLU A 79 -15.77 -8.29 25.45
CA GLU A 79 -16.15 -8.17 24.04
C GLU A 79 -15.32 -7.10 23.32
N PHE A 80 -15.10 -5.96 23.98
CA PHE A 80 -14.26 -4.90 23.42
C PHE A 80 -12.81 -5.33 23.22
N ALA A 81 -12.22 -6.02 24.21
CA ALA A 81 -10.86 -6.53 24.12
C ALA A 81 -10.72 -7.56 22.99
N LEU A 82 -11.71 -8.44 22.81
CA LEU A 82 -11.74 -9.42 21.73
C LEU A 82 -11.81 -8.74 20.35
N LEU A 83 -12.69 -7.74 20.18
CA LEU A 83 -12.76 -6.96 18.94
C LEU A 83 -11.43 -6.27 18.63
N LEU A 84 -10.78 -5.71 19.66
CA LEU A 84 -9.49 -5.05 19.50
C LEU A 84 -8.39 -6.03 19.08
N TYR A 85 -8.41 -7.24 19.63
CA TYR A 85 -7.50 -8.31 19.24
C TYR A 85 -7.72 -8.71 17.78
N GLN A 86 -8.96 -8.98 17.39
CA GLN A 86 -9.31 -9.37 16.02
C GLN A 86 -8.92 -8.30 14.98
N LEU A 87 -9.12 -7.01 15.29
CA LEU A 87 -8.74 -5.91 14.40
C LEU A 87 -7.22 -5.72 14.26
N GLN A 88 -6.41 -6.30 15.15
CA GLN A 88 -4.95 -6.20 15.10
C GLN A 88 -4.30 -7.41 14.44
N ASP A 89 -5.03 -8.51 14.31
CA ASP A 89 -4.56 -9.74 13.71
C ASP A 89 -4.74 -9.71 12.18
N PRO A 90 -3.65 -9.71 11.38
CA PRO A 90 -3.74 -9.79 9.93
C PRO A 90 -4.39 -11.07 9.42
N GLU A 91 -4.36 -12.16 10.19
CA GLU A 91 -4.94 -13.46 9.80
C GLU A 91 -6.47 -13.46 9.85
N GLU A 92 -7.08 -12.51 10.55
CA GLU A 92 -8.55 -12.33 10.60
C GLU A 92 -9.11 -11.66 9.33
N GLY A 93 -8.24 -11.26 8.40
CA GLY A 93 -8.65 -10.70 7.11
C GLY A 93 -9.26 -11.75 6.18
N GLN A 94 -10.30 -11.37 5.43
CA GLN A 94 -10.88 -12.24 4.40
C GLN A 94 -10.70 -11.65 3.00
N PRO A 95 -9.65 -12.02 2.22
CA PRO A 95 -9.39 -11.42 0.91
C PRO A 95 -10.52 -11.56 -0.09
N ASN A 96 -11.25 -12.68 -0.02
CA ASN A 96 -12.36 -12.97 -0.93
C ASN A 96 -13.74 -12.75 -0.31
N GLY A 97 -13.81 -12.48 0.99
CA GLY A 97 -15.03 -12.41 1.77
C GLY A 97 -15.23 -11.04 2.43
N THR A 98 -16.02 -11.05 3.50
CA THR A 98 -16.29 -9.90 4.36
C THR A 98 -15.67 -10.21 5.71
N ASP A 99 -14.91 -9.27 6.26
CA ASP A 99 -14.32 -9.37 7.60
C ASP A 99 -14.79 -8.26 8.53
N LEU A 100 -14.32 -8.29 9.79
CA LEU A 100 -14.70 -7.32 10.81
C LEU A 100 -14.35 -5.87 10.43
N HIS A 101 -13.24 -5.65 9.72
CA HIS A 101 -12.91 -4.32 9.21
C HIS A 101 -13.97 -3.85 8.22
N ASP A 102 -14.37 -4.70 7.27
CA ASP A 102 -15.38 -4.36 6.26
C ASP A 102 -16.75 -4.04 6.86
N GLU A 103 -17.15 -4.77 7.91
CA GLU A 103 -18.42 -4.53 8.59
C GLU A 103 -18.43 -3.17 9.28
N LYS A 104 -17.39 -2.86 10.06
CA LYS A 104 -17.29 -1.60 10.81
C LYS A 104 -16.98 -0.40 9.92
N MET A 105 -16.34 -0.59 8.77
CA MET A 105 -16.04 0.51 7.85
C MET A 105 -17.29 1.09 7.18
N ARG A 106 -18.40 0.34 7.10
CA ARG A 106 -19.66 0.82 6.49
C ARG A 106 -20.21 2.07 7.14
N ASP A 107 -19.99 2.23 8.44
CA ASP A 107 -20.45 3.39 9.21
C ASP A 107 -19.82 4.70 8.71
N PHE A 108 -18.73 4.64 7.95
CA PHE A 108 -18.03 5.80 7.41
C PHE A 108 -18.28 6.03 5.92
N TYR A 109 -19.00 5.16 5.22
CA TYR A 109 -19.23 5.33 3.79
C TYR A 109 -20.22 6.47 3.51
N GLN A 110 -19.87 7.33 2.56
CA GLN A 110 -20.73 8.41 2.11
C GLN A 110 -21.87 7.87 1.25
N THR A 111 -23.10 8.21 1.61
CA THR A 111 -24.32 7.71 0.94
C THR A 111 -24.84 8.61 -0.18
N HIS A 112 -24.31 9.83 -0.30
CA HIS A 112 -24.79 10.83 -1.27
C HIS A 112 -24.11 10.75 -2.64
N ILE A 113 -23.13 9.86 -2.82
CA ILE A 113 -22.40 9.68 -4.08
C ILE A 113 -23.03 8.51 -4.82
N HIS A 114 -23.88 8.81 -5.81
CA HIS A 114 -24.69 7.81 -6.50
C HIS A 114 -23.89 6.84 -7.39
N ASP A 115 -22.77 7.29 -7.95
CA ASP A 115 -21.94 6.46 -8.84
C ASP A 115 -21.15 5.38 -8.09
N LEU A 116 -20.94 5.56 -6.78
CA LEU A 116 -20.29 4.61 -5.89
C LEU A 116 -21.14 4.39 -4.63
N PRO A 117 -22.28 3.67 -4.74
CA PRO A 117 -23.22 3.56 -3.64
C PRO A 117 -22.62 2.79 -2.47
N ALA A 118 -22.85 3.31 -1.26
CA ALA A 118 -22.40 2.70 0.01
C ALA A 118 -22.98 1.30 0.29
N SER A 119 -23.96 0.85 -0.50
CA SER A 119 -24.59 -0.47 -0.38
C SER A 119 -23.88 -1.57 -1.18
N LEU A 120 -22.84 -1.23 -1.96
CA LEU A 120 -22.05 -2.24 -2.67
C LEU A 120 -21.36 -3.18 -1.66
N PRO A 121 -21.10 -4.44 -2.07
CA PRO A 121 -20.41 -5.36 -1.20
C PRO A 121 -18.95 -4.91 -0.95
N PRO A 122 -18.29 -5.46 0.07
CA PRO A 122 -16.86 -5.26 0.24
C PRO A 122 -16.10 -5.62 -1.03
N ARG A 123 -14.98 -4.92 -1.25
CA ARG A 123 -14.14 -4.99 -2.48
C ARG A 123 -14.68 -4.22 -3.68
N HIS A 124 -15.78 -3.50 -3.55
CA HIS A 124 -16.09 -2.40 -4.45
C HIS A 124 -15.57 -1.09 -3.85
N MET A 125 -15.40 -0.07 -4.69
CA MET A 125 -14.99 1.24 -4.22
C MET A 125 -16.12 1.92 -3.44
N HIS A 126 -15.78 2.45 -2.27
CA HIS A 126 -16.61 3.37 -1.51
C HIS A 126 -15.84 4.65 -1.19
N ILE A 127 -16.56 5.76 -1.09
CA ILE A 127 -15.98 7.01 -0.59
C ILE A 127 -16.16 7.07 0.91
N ILE A 128 -15.05 7.17 1.63
CA ILE A 128 -15.03 7.26 3.09
C ILE A 128 -15.18 8.72 3.50
N ASN A 129 -16.08 8.99 4.44
CA ASN A 129 -16.13 10.24 5.17
C ASN A 129 -14.91 10.34 6.10
N HIS A 130 -13.80 10.80 5.52
CA HIS A 130 -12.51 10.84 6.18
C HIS A 130 -12.50 11.73 7.44
N ILE A 131 -13.35 12.75 7.51
CA ILE A 131 -13.49 13.62 8.69
C ILE A 131 -14.04 12.83 9.87
N THR A 132 -15.11 12.07 9.64
CA THR A 132 -15.73 11.24 10.70
C THR A 132 -14.82 10.07 11.06
N TYR A 133 -14.22 9.43 10.07
CA TYR A 133 -13.34 8.29 10.24
C TYR A 133 -12.06 8.64 11.03
N THR A 134 -11.48 9.82 10.82
CA THR A 134 -10.27 10.27 11.53
C THR A 134 -10.56 11.01 12.83
N SER A 135 -11.82 11.23 13.19
CA SER A 135 -12.18 11.84 14.47
C SER A 135 -11.98 10.83 15.61
N THR A 136 -11.18 11.20 16.61
CA THR A 136 -10.84 10.36 17.76
C THR A 136 -11.88 10.39 18.88
N ASP A 137 -12.89 11.25 18.75
CA ASP A 137 -13.66 11.73 19.91
C ASP A 137 -14.78 10.78 20.36
N HIS A 138 -15.00 9.66 19.65
CA HIS A 138 -16.23 8.88 19.80
C HIS A 138 -16.06 7.37 19.97
N ASN A 139 -14.96 6.75 19.49
CA ASN A 139 -14.78 5.31 19.62
C ASN A 139 -13.30 4.89 19.54
N PRO A 140 -12.74 4.25 20.58
CA PRO A 140 -11.34 3.79 20.59
C PRO A 140 -11.03 2.71 19.54
N LEU A 141 -12.02 2.08 18.91
CA LEU A 141 -11.82 1.14 17.80
C LEU A 141 -11.43 1.84 16.49
N TYR A 142 -11.85 3.09 16.26
CA TYR A 142 -11.71 3.74 14.94
C TYR A 142 -10.27 3.85 14.45
N PRO A 143 -9.28 4.19 15.29
CA PRO A 143 -7.88 4.20 14.87
C PRO A 143 -7.32 2.83 14.45
N ARG A 144 -8.03 1.73 14.77
CA ARG A 144 -7.67 0.35 14.44
C ARG A 144 -8.43 -0.22 13.25
N LEU A 145 -9.48 0.45 12.79
CA LEU A 145 -10.19 0.05 11.59
C LEU A 145 -9.35 0.38 10.36
N LEU A 146 -9.14 -0.59 9.48
CA LEU A 146 -8.36 -0.39 8.26
C LEU A 146 -9.26 -0.59 7.03
N PRO A 147 -9.47 0.43 6.19
CA PRO A 147 -10.29 0.32 4.98
C PRO A 147 -9.59 -0.52 3.92
N ARG A 148 -10.36 -1.09 2.98
CA ARG A 148 -9.75 -1.76 1.82
C ARG A 148 -9.03 -0.75 0.91
N LEU A 149 -8.04 -1.20 0.16
CA LEU A 149 -7.26 -0.35 -0.74
C LEU A 149 -8.14 0.38 -1.77
N CYS A 150 -9.17 -0.29 -2.30
CA CYS A 150 -10.13 0.32 -3.22
C CYS A 150 -10.83 1.53 -2.62
N ASP A 151 -11.23 1.49 -1.35
CA ASP A 151 -11.90 2.61 -0.67
C ASP A 151 -10.95 3.77 -0.41
N GLY A 152 -9.71 3.47 0.01
CA GLY A 152 -8.66 4.48 0.21
C GLY A 152 -8.30 5.20 -1.09
N ILE A 153 -8.17 4.47 -2.19
CA ILE A 153 -7.94 5.03 -3.53
C ILE A 153 -9.13 5.88 -3.96
N ALA A 154 -10.36 5.35 -3.91
CA ALA A 154 -11.55 6.07 -4.33
C ALA A 154 -11.69 7.40 -3.58
N THR A 155 -11.51 7.36 -2.26
CA THR A 155 -11.54 8.55 -1.39
C THR A 155 -10.47 9.56 -1.79
N ALA A 156 -9.21 9.13 -1.96
CA ALA A 156 -8.12 10.04 -2.32
C ALA A 156 -8.30 10.70 -3.70
N LEU A 157 -8.81 9.95 -4.67
CA LEU A 157 -9.07 10.47 -6.02
C LEU A 157 -10.26 11.43 -6.02
N TYR A 158 -11.36 11.08 -5.35
CA TYR A 158 -12.53 11.94 -5.20
C TYR A 158 -12.19 13.27 -4.53
N GLU A 159 -11.45 13.20 -3.42
CA GLU A 159 -10.98 14.38 -2.69
C GLU A 159 -9.92 15.18 -3.47
N THR A 160 -9.23 14.56 -4.44
CA THR A 160 -8.39 15.28 -5.41
C THR A 160 -9.27 16.14 -6.31
N SER A 161 -10.20 15.51 -7.04
CA SER A 161 -11.34 16.12 -7.72
C SER A 161 -12.29 15.03 -8.22
N THR A 162 -13.58 15.33 -8.41
CA THR A 162 -14.53 14.36 -8.99
C THR A 162 -14.07 13.86 -10.36
N LYS A 163 -13.56 14.77 -11.20
CA LYS A 163 -12.96 14.46 -12.51
C LYS A 163 -11.82 13.44 -12.41
N CYS A 164 -10.99 13.53 -11.38
CA CYS A 164 -9.87 12.60 -11.17
C CYS A 164 -10.37 11.16 -10.94
N LEU A 165 -11.40 11.00 -10.10
CA LEU A 165 -12.04 9.70 -9.89
C LEU A 165 -12.76 9.19 -11.17
N GLU A 166 -13.51 10.06 -11.84
CA GLU A 166 -14.21 9.72 -13.10
C GLU A 166 -13.22 9.19 -14.15
N GLN A 167 -12.09 9.87 -14.33
CA GLN A 167 -11.04 9.45 -15.25
C GLN A 167 -10.34 8.15 -14.82
N PHE A 168 -10.19 7.92 -13.52
CA PHE A 168 -9.69 6.65 -13.03
C PHE A 168 -10.65 5.50 -13.40
N LEU A 169 -11.97 5.72 -13.26
CA LEU A 169 -13.01 4.72 -13.52
C LEU A 169 -13.32 4.53 -15.01
N ASP A 170 -12.95 5.49 -15.87
CA ASP A 170 -13.22 5.42 -17.31
C ASP A 170 -12.42 4.28 -17.99
N PRO A 171 -13.09 3.23 -18.51
CA PRO A 171 -12.43 2.12 -19.16
C PRO A 171 -11.73 2.50 -20.48
N SER A 172 -12.07 3.65 -21.08
CA SER A 172 -11.42 4.15 -22.29
C SER A 172 -10.02 4.70 -22.04
N ILE A 173 -9.74 5.15 -20.81
CA ILE A 173 -8.40 5.57 -20.40
C ILE A 173 -7.52 4.33 -20.23
N ARG A 174 -6.42 4.27 -20.99
CA ARG A 174 -5.53 3.09 -21.00
C ARG A 174 -4.58 3.11 -19.82
N VAL A 175 -4.03 4.29 -19.53
CA VAL A 175 -3.11 4.54 -18.42
C VAL A 175 -3.59 5.77 -17.65
N PHE A 176 -3.79 5.56 -16.36
CA PHE A 176 -4.04 6.62 -15.38
C PHE A 176 -2.92 6.59 -14.34
N GLU A 177 -2.37 7.75 -13.99
CA GLU A 177 -1.36 7.88 -12.94
C GLU A 177 -1.64 9.10 -12.08
N TRP A 178 -1.98 8.89 -10.82
CA TRP A 178 -2.06 9.95 -9.82
C TRP A 178 -0.82 9.91 -8.94
N ARG A 179 -0.22 11.08 -8.70
CA ARG A 179 1.03 11.23 -7.95
C ARG A 179 0.86 12.31 -6.88
N HIS A 180 1.27 11.98 -5.66
CA HIS A 180 1.49 12.95 -4.59
C HIS A 180 2.98 12.99 -4.27
N THR A 181 3.60 14.14 -4.51
CA THR A 181 5.04 14.34 -4.32
C THR A 181 5.28 15.31 -3.16
N THR A 182 6.31 15.02 -2.36
CA THR A 182 6.72 15.85 -1.23
C THR A 182 8.17 16.33 -1.40
N ASP A 183 8.51 17.47 -0.80
CA ASP A 183 9.90 17.95 -0.75
C ASP A 183 10.87 16.97 -0.05
N SER A 184 10.34 16.15 0.87
CA SER A 184 11.09 15.07 1.52
C SER A 184 11.37 13.86 0.61
N ASN A 185 10.97 13.94 -0.66
CA ASN A 185 11.10 12.87 -1.66
C ASN A 185 10.39 11.57 -1.24
N SER A 186 9.33 11.66 -0.44
CA SER A 186 8.46 10.53 -0.08
C SER A 186 7.18 10.64 -0.90
N ASN A 187 7.18 9.99 -2.06
CA ASN A 187 6.11 10.09 -3.03
C ASN A 187 5.08 8.97 -2.85
N ILE A 188 3.86 9.22 -3.25
CA ILE A 188 2.78 8.23 -3.32
C ILE A 188 2.28 8.18 -4.77
N ILE A 189 2.01 6.98 -5.28
CA ILE A 189 1.42 6.79 -6.61
C ILE A 189 0.19 5.89 -6.54
N ILE A 190 -0.79 6.21 -7.38
CA ILE A 190 -1.89 5.33 -7.77
C ILE A 190 -1.83 5.24 -9.30
N ARG A 191 -1.48 4.08 -9.83
CA ARG A 191 -1.41 3.81 -11.27
C ARG A 191 -2.45 2.78 -11.65
N ARG A 192 -3.25 3.03 -12.69
CA ARG A 192 -4.08 2.02 -13.35
C ARG A 192 -3.59 1.81 -14.78
N THR A 193 -3.48 0.55 -15.19
CA THR A 193 -3.25 0.17 -16.60
C THR A 193 -4.23 -0.95 -16.97
N GLY A 194 -5.24 -0.62 -17.76
CA GLY A 194 -6.39 -1.50 -17.99
C GLY A 194 -7.10 -1.85 -16.67
N THR A 195 -7.09 -3.13 -16.30
CA THR A 195 -7.68 -3.64 -15.05
C THR A 195 -6.69 -3.79 -13.90
N ARG A 196 -5.41 -3.53 -14.13
CA ARG A 196 -4.36 -3.64 -13.11
C ARG A 196 -4.17 -2.31 -12.42
N VAL A 197 -4.07 -2.33 -11.11
CA VAL A 197 -3.80 -1.18 -10.27
C VAL A 197 -2.53 -1.42 -9.48
N LEU A 198 -1.68 -0.41 -9.41
CA LEU A 198 -0.51 -0.36 -8.55
C LEU A 198 -0.68 0.85 -7.63
N CYS A 199 -0.47 0.63 -6.34
CA CYS A 199 -0.41 1.70 -5.36
C CYS A 199 0.79 1.50 -4.45
N GLY A 200 1.49 2.57 -4.10
CA GLY A 200 2.64 2.46 -3.23
C GLY A 200 3.23 3.78 -2.81
N VAL A 201 4.20 3.67 -1.90
CA VAL A 201 4.96 4.79 -1.36
C VAL A 201 6.44 4.56 -1.68
N TYR A 202 7.06 5.53 -2.34
CA TYR A 202 8.43 5.40 -2.83
C TYR A 202 9.24 6.69 -2.74
N THR A 203 10.55 6.53 -2.76
CA THR A 203 11.53 7.60 -2.91
C THR A 203 12.14 7.55 -4.29
N ASN A 204 12.21 8.70 -4.97
CA ASN A 204 12.77 8.79 -6.31
C ASN A 204 14.29 9.05 -6.23
N HIS A 205 15.11 8.07 -6.63
CA HIS A 205 16.57 8.20 -6.69
C HIS A 205 17.08 8.51 -8.11
N GLY A 206 16.20 8.91 -9.02
CA GLY A 206 16.49 9.22 -10.41
C GLY A 206 16.55 7.98 -11.31
N PHE A 207 17.44 7.03 -11.00
CA PHE A 207 17.64 5.81 -11.81
C PHE A 207 16.85 4.59 -11.31
N HIS A 208 16.24 4.69 -10.12
CA HIS A 208 15.30 3.71 -9.60
C HIS A 208 14.37 4.40 -8.59
N TYR A 209 13.23 3.76 -8.34
CA TYR A 209 12.34 4.06 -7.23
C TYR A 209 12.58 3.07 -6.11
N TYR A 210 12.78 3.59 -4.90
CA TYR A 210 12.92 2.78 -3.70
C TYR A 210 11.59 2.75 -2.96
N TRP A 211 11.00 1.57 -2.82
CA TRP A 211 9.66 1.39 -2.28
C TRP A 211 9.71 1.08 -0.78
N SER A 212 8.88 1.78 -0.02
CA SER A 212 8.56 1.44 1.37
C SER A 212 7.25 0.66 1.49
N MET A 213 6.35 0.83 0.53
CA MET A 213 5.12 0.05 0.38
C MET A 213 4.83 -0.12 -1.12
N TYR A 214 4.48 -1.32 -1.55
CA TYR A 214 4.15 -1.63 -2.94
C TYR A 214 3.06 -2.69 -2.96
N VAL A 215 1.89 -2.35 -3.49
CA VAL A 215 0.72 -3.24 -3.58
C VAL A 215 0.19 -3.21 -5.01
N ARG A 216 -0.16 -4.38 -5.55
CA ARG A 216 -0.86 -4.50 -6.83
C ARG A 216 -2.21 -5.15 -6.63
N SER A 217 -3.21 -4.61 -7.31
CA SER A 217 -4.58 -5.09 -7.30
C SER A 217 -5.10 -5.27 -8.73
N SER A 218 -6.18 -6.02 -8.88
CA SER A 218 -6.89 -6.18 -10.13
C SER A 218 -8.37 -5.88 -9.96
N ILE A 219 -8.98 -5.28 -10.97
CA ILE A 219 -10.41 -4.98 -11.04
C ILE A 219 -11.04 -5.95 -12.04
N ASP A 220 -12.07 -6.70 -11.63
CA ASP A 220 -12.83 -7.53 -12.57
C ASP A 220 -13.94 -6.74 -13.28
N LEU A 221 -14.64 -7.40 -14.22
CA LEU A 221 -15.71 -6.78 -15.01
C LEU A 221 -16.91 -6.31 -14.16
N SER A 222 -17.05 -6.82 -12.93
CA SER A 222 -18.09 -6.37 -12.01
C SER A 222 -17.68 -5.15 -11.17
N GLY A 223 -16.46 -4.63 -11.39
CA GLY A 223 -15.87 -3.56 -10.59
C GLY A 223 -15.29 -4.05 -9.26
N ARG A 224 -15.23 -5.37 -9.03
CA ARG A 224 -14.72 -5.94 -7.77
C ARG A 224 -13.20 -5.99 -7.80
N TRP A 225 -12.61 -5.52 -6.71
CA TRP A 225 -11.18 -5.47 -6.50
C TRP A 225 -10.65 -6.75 -5.85
N THR A 226 -9.40 -7.07 -6.18
CA THR A 226 -8.64 -8.12 -5.51
C THR A 226 -7.21 -7.63 -5.36
N ASP A 227 -6.69 -7.61 -4.14
CA ASP A 227 -5.27 -7.36 -3.90
C ASP A 227 -4.51 -8.64 -4.27
N THR A 228 -3.63 -8.54 -5.26
CA THR A 228 -2.99 -9.69 -5.93
C THR A 228 -1.54 -9.89 -5.54
N PHE A 229 -0.91 -8.85 -4.98
CA PHE A 229 0.48 -8.85 -4.59
C PHE A 229 0.75 -7.72 -3.60
N ALA A 230 1.56 -7.97 -2.59
CA ALA A 230 2.20 -6.93 -1.80
C ALA A 230 3.65 -7.28 -1.52
N ALA A 231 4.53 -6.29 -1.62
CA ALA A 231 5.92 -6.46 -1.24
C ALA A 231 6.02 -6.82 0.25
N THR A 232 6.86 -7.80 0.58
CA THR A 232 7.12 -8.26 1.95
C THR A 232 8.28 -7.50 2.59
N SER A 233 9.00 -6.71 1.80
CA SER A 233 10.12 -5.86 2.22
C SER A 233 10.14 -4.58 1.39
N SER A 234 11.06 -3.68 1.74
CA SER A 234 11.50 -2.66 0.79
C SER A 234 12.16 -3.29 -0.44
N GLY A 235 12.17 -2.53 -1.53
CA GLY A 235 12.73 -2.97 -2.80
C GLY A 235 12.75 -1.85 -3.80
N THR A 236 13.14 -2.17 -5.03
CA THR A 236 13.33 -1.17 -6.07
C THR A 236 12.61 -1.53 -7.36
N THR A 237 12.28 -0.48 -8.12
CA THR A 237 11.89 -0.57 -9.52
C THR A 237 12.83 0.30 -10.33
N CYS A 238 13.38 -0.23 -11.42
CA CYS A 238 14.32 0.49 -12.27
C CYS A 238 13.62 1.58 -13.11
N VAL A 239 14.35 2.66 -13.38
CA VAL A 239 13.99 3.65 -14.39
C VAL A 239 14.93 3.47 -15.58
N THR A 240 14.37 3.08 -16.72
CA THR A 240 15.11 2.83 -17.96
C THR A 240 14.88 3.97 -18.96
N ALA A 241 15.50 3.88 -20.14
CA ALA A 241 15.23 4.82 -21.23
C ALA A 241 13.78 4.77 -21.74
N GLN A 242 13.07 3.68 -21.49
CA GLN A 242 11.67 3.47 -21.86
C GLN A 242 10.70 3.97 -20.79
N GLY A 243 11.21 4.37 -19.62
CA GLY A 243 10.43 4.80 -18.46
C GLY A 243 10.62 3.88 -17.25
N VAL A 244 9.71 4.02 -16.29
CA VAL A 244 9.73 3.24 -15.06
C VAL A 244 9.15 1.85 -15.34
N GLU A 245 9.85 0.80 -14.93
CA GLU A 245 9.40 -0.59 -15.10
C GLU A 245 8.40 -0.98 -13.99
N TRP A 246 7.25 -0.31 -13.93
CA TRP A 246 6.31 -0.40 -12.80
C TRP A 246 5.93 -1.81 -12.33
N ASP A 247 5.90 -2.79 -13.24
CA ASP A 247 5.54 -4.17 -12.94
C ASP A 247 6.71 -5.01 -12.41
N GLU A 248 7.95 -4.50 -12.51
CA GLU A 248 9.19 -5.13 -12.05
C GLU A 248 9.56 -4.58 -10.66
N PHE A 249 9.43 -5.46 -9.66
CA PHE A 249 9.81 -5.18 -8.28
C PHE A 249 10.94 -6.11 -7.85
N VAL A 250 12.05 -5.52 -7.40
CA VAL A 250 13.23 -6.24 -6.90
C VAL A 250 13.32 -6.02 -5.39
N PRO A 251 13.02 -7.04 -4.55
CA PRO A 251 13.15 -6.90 -3.10
C PRO A 251 14.62 -6.72 -2.70
N GLU A 252 14.89 -5.84 -1.72
CA GLU A 252 16.22 -5.67 -1.15
C GLU A 252 16.63 -6.89 -0.31
N GLN A 253 15.68 -7.44 0.44
CA GLN A 253 15.83 -8.65 1.23
C GLN A 253 14.65 -9.58 0.95
N ARG A 254 14.93 -10.87 0.80
CA ARG A 254 13.87 -11.88 0.71
C ARG A 254 13.64 -12.41 2.12
N TYR A 255 12.42 -12.21 2.63
CA TYR A 255 11.96 -12.93 3.80
C TYR A 255 11.37 -14.25 3.31
N ASP A 256 11.91 -15.37 3.78
CA ASP A 256 11.47 -16.71 3.36
C ASP A 256 10.08 -17.07 3.91
N GLU A 257 9.57 -16.30 4.88
CA GLU A 257 8.35 -16.63 5.64
C GLU A 257 7.07 -16.08 5.02
N CYS A 258 7.15 -15.02 4.21
CA CYS A 258 5.98 -14.44 3.54
C CYS A 258 6.18 -14.44 2.03
N GLU A 259 5.27 -15.08 1.30
CA GLU A 259 5.24 -14.98 -0.15
C GLU A 259 4.58 -13.66 -0.56
N ALA A 260 5.21 -12.88 -1.43
CA ALA A 260 4.65 -11.60 -1.88
C ALA A 260 3.33 -11.75 -2.67
N GLY A 261 2.99 -12.97 -3.09
CA GLY A 261 1.71 -13.33 -3.71
C GLY A 261 0.66 -13.89 -2.73
N ASP A 262 0.98 -13.96 -1.43
CA ASP A 262 0.02 -14.31 -0.38
C ASP A 262 -1.11 -13.26 -0.36
N ARG A 263 -2.36 -13.75 -0.37
CA ARG A 263 -3.55 -12.91 -0.49
C ARG A 263 -3.91 -12.22 0.83
N ASP A 264 -3.64 -12.86 1.96
CA ASP A 264 -3.91 -12.32 3.29
C ASP A 264 -2.91 -11.19 3.57
N TRP A 265 -1.63 -11.41 3.23
CA TRP A 265 -0.60 -10.36 3.27
C TRP A 265 -0.92 -9.20 2.33
N ALA A 266 -1.35 -9.49 1.09
CA ALA A 266 -1.72 -8.47 0.12
C ALA A 266 -2.90 -7.62 0.60
N LEU A 267 -3.92 -8.25 1.19
CA LEU A 267 -5.05 -7.54 1.80
C LEU A 267 -4.57 -6.64 2.95
N TYR A 268 -3.80 -7.19 3.89
CA TYR A 268 -3.31 -6.44 5.05
C TYR A 268 -2.49 -5.21 4.63
N MET A 269 -1.53 -5.38 3.72
CA MET A 269 -0.71 -4.28 3.22
C MET A 269 -1.53 -3.27 2.40
N GLY A 270 -2.51 -3.74 1.63
CA GLY A 270 -3.48 -2.88 0.95
C GLY A 270 -4.27 -2.03 1.93
N ARG A 271 -4.73 -2.63 3.03
CA ARG A 271 -5.43 -1.94 4.13
C ARG A 271 -4.55 -0.89 4.82
N CYS A 272 -3.31 -1.21 5.14
CA CYS A 272 -2.35 -0.24 5.69
C CYS A 272 -2.10 0.94 4.74
N LEU A 273 -2.01 0.68 3.45
CA LEU A 273 -1.81 1.73 2.45
C LEU A 273 -3.05 2.61 2.29
N ALA A 274 -4.25 2.02 2.31
CA ALA A 274 -5.52 2.74 2.33
C ALA A 274 -5.64 3.69 3.52
N TYR A 275 -5.34 3.17 4.72
CA TYR A 275 -5.29 3.94 5.95
C TYR A 275 -4.36 5.15 5.80
N ARG A 276 -3.15 4.92 5.27
CA ARG A 276 -2.16 5.98 5.05
C ARG A 276 -2.64 7.04 4.08
N LEU A 277 -3.27 6.66 2.96
CA LEU A 277 -3.86 7.61 2.01
C LEU A 277 -4.85 8.57 2.69
N ILE A 278 -5.70 8.02 3.58
CA ILE A 278 -6.77 8.75 4.25
C ILE A 278 -6.24 9.61 5.40
N VAL A 279 -5.48 9.02 6.33
CA VAL A 279 -4.99 9.73 7.52
C VAL A 279 -4.01 10.83 7.14
N TRP A 280 -3.18 10.61 6.14
CA TRP A 280 -2.25 11.64 5.65
C TRP A 280 -2.91 12.66 4.74
N ARG A 281 -4.18 12.43 4.37
CA ARG A 281 -4.93 13.24 3.41
C ARG A 281 -4.09 13.47 2.16
N ALA A 282 -3.65 12.37 1.53
CA ALA A 282 -2.66 12.38 0.46
C ALA A 282 -3.06 13.24 -0.77
N TRP A 283 -4.33 13.63 -0.85
CA TRP A 283 -4.88 14.57 -1.84
C TRP A 283 -4.66 16.06 -1.53
N ARG A 284 -4.01 16.42 -0.42
CA ARG A 284 -3.75 17.82 -0.09
C ARG A 284 -2.53 18.33 -0.86
N ALA A 285 -2.76 19.32 -1.72
CA ALA A 285 -1.71 20.14 -2.30
C ALA A 285 -1.45 21.36 -1.39
N CYS A 286 -0.20 21.59 -1.01
CA CYS A 286 0.22 22.70 -0.16
C CYS A 286 1.60 23.22 -0.63
N ARG A 287 1.60 24.39 -1.27
CA ARG A 287 2.81 24.98 -1.86
C ARG A 287 3.91 25.22 -0.83
N TYR A 288 3.56 25.70 0.36
CA TYR A 288 4.54 26.03 1.41
C TYR A 288 5.19 24.80 2.05
N ALA A 289 4.51 23.65 2.00
CA ALA A 289 5.03 22.38 2.47
C ALA A 289 5.60 21.53 1.32
N GLY A 290 5.69 22.08 0.10
CA GLY A 290 6.17 21.36 -1.08
C GLY A 290 5.32 20.15 -1.47
N LEU A 291 4.04 20.14 -1.06
CA LEU A 291 3.12 19.06 -1.37
C LEU A 291 2.44 19.37 -2.70
N LYS A 292 2.68 18.54 -3.70
CA LYS A 292 2.06 18.64 -5.02
C LYS A 292 1.25 17.37 -5.30
N VAL A 293 0.06 17.56 -5.86
CA VAL A 293 -0.83 16.48 -6.30
C VAL A 293 -1.14 16.70 -7.78
N GLU A 294 -0.84 15.70 -8.59
CA GLU A 294 -1.02 15.74 -10.03
C GLU A 294 -1.54 14.39 -10.53
N TRP A 295 -2.24 14.36 -11.67
CA TRP A 295 -2.62 13.11 -12.30
C TRP A 295 -2.60 13.17 -13.82
N GLU A 296 -2.18 12.08 -14.44
CA GLU A 296 -1.97 11.93 -15.87
C GLU A 296 -2.97 10.92 -16.44
N THR A 297 -3.56 11.25 -17.59
CA THR A 297 -4.46 10.36 -18.35
C THR A 297 -3.99 10.25 -19.78
N ASP A 298 -3.47 9.09 -20.19
CA ASP A 298 -2.99 8.86 -21.55
C ASP A 298 -2.00 9.93 -22.08
N GLY A 299 -1.14 10.46 -21.20
CA GLY A 299 -0.18 11.52 -21.50
C GLY A 299 -0.69 12.95 -21.29
N GLU A 300 -1.97 13.15 -20.99
CA GLU A 300 -2.52 14.45 -20.62
C GLU A 300 -2.33 14.70 -19.11
N MET A 301 -1.64 15.78 -18.77
CA MET A 301 -1.29 16.12 -17.39
C MET A 301 -2.32 17.08 -16.77
N HIS A 302 -2.81 16.75 -15.58
CA HIS A 302 -3.68 17.59 -14.76
C HIS A 302 -3.02 17.84 -13.39
N GLU A 303 -3.25 19.00 -12.81
CA GLU A 303 -2.69 19.38 -11.51
C GLU A 303 -3.80 19.90 -10.59
N LYS A 304 -3.78 19.48 -9.32
CA LYS A 304 -4.71 20.01 -8.33
C LYS A 304 -4.23 21.40 -7.91
N PRO A 305 -5.09 22.44 -7.97
CA PRO A 305 -4.71 23.76 -7.50
C PRO A 305 -4.39 23.73 -6.01
N TYR A 306 -3.38 24.51 -5.60
CA TYR A 306 -3.07 24.70 -4.20
C TYR A 306 -4.27 25.32 -3.47
N LEU A 307 -4.53 24.84 -2.25
CA LEU A 307 -5.46 25.54 -1.37
C LEU A 307 -4.88 26.92 -1.09
N VAL A 308 -5.60 27.96 -1.53
CA VAL A 308 -5.37 29.32 -1.04
C VAL A 308 -5.83 29.27 0.41
N GLN A 309 -4.90 29.40 1.36
CA GLN A 309 -5.30 29.59 2.75
C GLN A 309 -6.03 30.93 2.84
N GLU A 310 -7.32 30.88 3.16
CA GLU A 310 -8.05 32.03 3.72
C GLU A 310 -7.57 32.33 5.15
#